data_AF-A0A4R4F696-F1
#
_entry.id   AF-A0A4R4F696-F1
#
_cell.length_a   1.000
_cell.length_b   1.000
_cell.length_c   1.000
_cell.angle_alpha   90.00
_cell.angle_beta   90.00
_cell.angle_gamma   90.00
#
_symmetry.space_group_name_H-M   'P 1'
#
loop_
_entity.id
_entity.type
_entity.pdbx_description
1 polymer ?
#
loop_
_entity_poly.entity_id
_entity_poly.type
_entity_poly.pdbx_seq_one_letter_code
_entity_poly.pdbx_strand_id
1 'polypeptide(L)'
;MNQTVVDLVTPHLLRIVDLASQADRGVNVDWHLRGAVEATMRELGDLWNAQALVAAYVHGLETAAAQAPKARPVYVRVLQTAAATARGLRRD
;
A
#
# COMPACT_ATOMS: atom_id res chain seq x y z
N MET A 1 -7.35 -14.64 -6.66
CA MET A 1 -8.01 -13.34 -6.38
C MET A 1 -9.18 -13.21 -7.33
N ASN A 2 -10.39 -12.90 -6.85
CA ASN A 2 -11.50 -12.53 -7.75
C ASN A 2 -11.16 -11.22 -8.46
N GLN A 3 -11.53 -11.08 -9.73
CA GLN A 3 -11.23 -9.89 -10.53
C GLN A 3 -11.68 -8.60 -9.84
N THR A 4 -12.83 -8.62 -9.16
CA THR A 4 -13.34 -7.54 -8.33
C THR A 4 -12.40 -7.09 -7.21
N VAL A 5 -11.65 -8.01 -6.58
CA VAL A 5 -10.68 -7.66 -5.53
C VAL A 5 -9.47 -6.96 -6.14
N VAL A 6 -9.01 -7.41 -7.32
CA VAL A 6 -7.91 -6.76 -8.04
C VAL A 6 -8.32 -5.35 -8.44
N ASP A 7 -9.49 -5.19 -9.05
CA ASP A 7 -9.97 -3.90 -9.55
C ASP A 7 -10.15 -2.87 -8.42
N LEU A 8 -10.60 -3.32 -7.25
CA LEU A 8 -10.78 -2.45 -6.08
C LEU A 8 -9.47 -2.10 -5.38
N VAL A 9 -8.48 -3.01 -5.33
CA VAL A 9 -7.22 -2.79 -4.60
C VAL A 9 -6.16 -2.08 -5.44
N THR A 10 -6.12 -2.36 -6.75
CA THR A 10 -5.11 -1.84 -7.68
C THR A 10 -4.95 -0.32 -7.68
N PRO A 11 -6.02 0.51 -7.70
CA PRO A 11 -5.84 1.97 -7.67
C PRO A 11 -5.12 2.45 -6.41
N HIS A 12 -5.37 1.82 -5.26
CA HIS A 12 -4.69 2.18 -4.02
C HIS A 12 -3.21 1.77 -4.04
N LEU A 13 -2.89 0.59 -4.58
CA LEU A 13 -1.50 0.15 -4.75
C LEU A 13 -0.72 1.11 -5.67
N LEU A 14 -1.30 1.52 -6.80
CA LEU A 14 -0.67 2.46 -7.72
C LEU A 14 -0.38 3.81 -7.05
N ARG A 15 -1.29 4.30 -6.19
CA ARG A 15 -1.07 5.52 -5.41
C ARG A 15 0.15 5.40 -4.48
N ILE A 16 0.32 4.27 -3.79
CA ILE A 16 1.48 4.06 -2.91
C ILE A 16 2.77 3.91 -3.72
N VAL A 17 2.71 3.24 -4.88
CA VAL A 17 3.84 3.13 -5.81
C VAL A 17 4.30 4.51 -6.31
N ASP A 18 3.35 5.41 -6.60
CA ASP A 18 3.68 6.77 -7.00
C ASP A 18 4.38 7.54 -5.86
N LEU A 19 3.86 7.47 -4.63
CA LEU A 19 4.51 8.06 -3.46
C LEU A 19 5.92 7.50 -3.23
N ALA A 20 6.10 6.19 -3.37
CA ALA A 20 7.42 5.57 -3.29
C ALA A 20 8.37 6.09 -4.39
N SER A 21 7.85 6.33 -5.59
CA SER A 21 8.62 6.91 -6.69
C SER A 21 9.02 8.36 -6.44
N GLN A 22 8.13 9.16 -5.84
CA GLN A 22 8.43 10.53 -5.42
C GLN A 22 9.50 10.56 -4.32
N ALA A 23 9.39 9.65 -3.33
CA ALA A 23 10.37 9.54 -2.25
C ALA A 23 11.77 9.21 -2.75
N ASP A 24 11.84 8.31 -3.72
CA ASP A 24 13.10 7.90 -4.36
C ASP A 24 13.77 9.06 -5.14
N ARG A 25 13.01 10.09 -5.50
CA ARG A 25 13.51 11.36 -6.08
C ARG A 25 13.82 12.43 -5.03
N GLY A 26 13.75 12.09 -3.74
CA GLY A 26 14.06 12.98 -2.62
C GLY A 26 12.88 13.78 -2.07
N VAL A 27 11.64 13.50 -2.50
CA VAL A 27 10.45 14.15 -1.93
C VAL A 27 10.13 13.55 -0.56
N ASN A 28 9.86 14.38 0.44
CA ASN A 28 9.34 13.87 1.71
C ASN A 28 7.87 13.48 1.56
N VAL A 29 7.58 12.18 1.65
CA VAL A 29 6.23 11.62 1.49
C VAL A 29 5.63 11.07 2.78
N ASP A 30 6.28 11.21 3.94
CA ASP A 30 5.91 10.48 5.16
C ASP A 30 4.45 10.74 5.59
N TRP A 31 4.04 12.01 5.60
CA TRP A 31 2.66 12.41 5.88
C TRP A 31 1.70 11.83 4.84
N HIS A 32 2.03 12.00 3.56
CA HIS A 32 1.18 11.58 2.45
C HIS A 32 1.00 10.06 2.42
N LEU A 33 2.05 9.31 2.74
CA LEU A 33 2.05 7.86 2.84
C LEU A 33 1.12 7.39 3.94
N ARG A 34 1.28 7.93 5.15
CA ARG A 34 0.43 7.57 6.30
C ARG A 34 -1.04 7.87 6.00
N GLY A 35 -1.34 9.08 5.56
CA GLY A 35 -2.71 9.47 5.23
C GLY A 35 -3.32 8.64 4.10
N ALA A 36 -2.54 8.28 3.07
CA ALA A 36 -3.02 7.43 1.99
C ALA A 36 -3.31 5.99 2.45
N VAL A 37 -2.46 5.42 3.31
CA VAL A 37 -2.67 4.08 3.87
C VAL A 37 -3.87 4.06 4.80
N GLU A 38 -4.01 5.03 5.70
CA GLU A 38 -5.15 5.13 6.62
C GLU A 38 -6.47 5.30 5.87
N ALA A 39 -6.52 6.19 4.87
CA ALA A 39 -7.70 6.38 4.04
C ALA A 39 -8.07 5.09 3.29
N THR A 40 -7.09 4.43 2.67
CA THR A 40 -7.32 3.17 1.95
C THR A 40 -7.84 2.08 2.88
N MET A 41 -7.25 1.91 4.06
CA MET A 41 -7.68 0.89 5.02
C MET A 41 -9.13 1.10 5.49
N ARG A 42 -9.53 2.37 5.68
CA ARG A 42 -10.92 2.73 5.98
C ARG A 42 -11.86 2.44 4.81
N GLU A 43 -11.52 2.94 3.62
CA GLU A 43 -12.32 2.75 2.40
C GLU A 43 -12.54 1.27 2.07
N LEU A 44 -11.48 0.45 2.15
CA LEU A 44 -11.60 -1.00 1.95
C LEU A 44 -12.34 -1.69 3.11
N GLY A 45 -12.22 -1.15 4.33
CA GLY A 45 -12.89 -1.64 5.53
C GLY A 45 -14.41 -1.45 5.53
N ASP A 46 -14.89 -0.43 4.82
CA ASP A 46 -16.32 -0.10 4.73
C ASP A 46 -17.07 -0.95 3.68
N LEU A 47 -16.36 -1.79 2.92
CA LEU A 47 -16.94 -2.64 1.89
C LEU A 47 -17.37 -4.01 2.43
N TRP A 48 -18.37 -4.61 1.80
CA TRP A 48 -18.96 -5.90 2.19
C TRP A 48 -17.95 -7.07 2.20
N ASN A 49 -16.83 -6.94 1.49
CA ASN A 49 -15.73 -7.90 1.40
C ASN A 49 -14.42 -7.39 2.06
N ALA A 50 -14.54 -6.51 3.05
CA ALA A 50 -13.43 -5.83 3.73
C ALA A 50 -12.24 -6.73 4.08
N GLN A 51 -12.47 -7.88 4.72
CA GLN A 51 -11.39 -8.79 5.12
C GLN A 51 -10.53 -9.23 3.93
N ALA A 52 -11.16 -9.58 2.80
CA ALA A 52 -10.45 -10.00 1.60
C ALA A 52 -9.72 -8.84 0.92
N LEU A 53 -10.32 -7.65 0.89
CA LEU A 53 -9.73 -6.45 0.29
C LEU A 53 -8.52 -5.94 1.07
N VAL A 54 -8.64 -5.81 2.39
CA VAL A 54 -7.56 -5.40 3.27
C VAL A 54 -6.39 -6.39 3.21
N ALA A 55 -6.67 -7.70 3.21
CA ALA A 55 -5.65 -8.71 3.05
C ALA A 55 -4.94 -8.64 1.69
N ALA A 56 -5.70 -8.43 0.61
CA ALA A 56 -5.16 -8.28 -0.73
C ALA A 56 -4.31 -7.00 -0.88
N TYR A 57 -4.72 -5.90 -0.27
CA TYR A 57 -3.96 -4.65 -0.27
C TYR A 57 -2.61 -4.80 0.45
N VAL A 58 -2.62 -5.35 1.66
CA VAL A 58 -1.39 -5.63 2.43
C VAL A 58 -0.46 -6.56 1.64
N HIS A 59 -1.00 -7.65 1.08
CA HIS A 59 -0.22 -8.58 0.26
C HIS A 59 0.34 -7.93 -1.01
N GLY A 60 -0.41 -7.02 -1.64
CA GLY A 60 0.03 -6.28 -2.82
C GLY A 60 1.23 -5.37 -2.50
N LEU A 61 1.22 -4.67 -1.36
CA LEU A 61 2.35 -3.84 -0.93
C LEU A 61 3.61 -4.66 -0.67
N GLU A 62 3.48 -5.82 -0.05
CA GLU A 62 4.59 -6.74 0.22
C GLU A 62 5.18 -7.31 -1.07
N THR A 63 4.31 -7.73 -1.98
CA THR A 63 4.71 -8.24 -3.29
C THR A 63 5.42 -7.15 -4.09
N ALA A 64 4.89 -5.93 -4.10
CA ALA A 64 5.53 -4.79 -4.76
C ALA A 64 6.90 -4.48 -4.16
N ALA A 65 7.06 -4.54 -2.83
CA ALA A 65 8.35 -4.36 -2.18
C ALA A 65 9.34 -5.48 -2.52
N ALA A 66 8.88 -6.73 -2.61
CA ALA A 66 9.71 -7.89 -2.94
C ALA A 66 10.17 -7.91 -4.41
N GLN A 67 9.34 -7.40 -5.32
CA GLN A 67 9.63 -7.34 -6.76
C GLN A 67 10.36 -6.06 -7.18
N ALA A 68 10.45 -5.07 -6.30
CA ALA A 68 11.09 -3.80 -6.61
C ALA A 68 12.59 -3.95 -6.92
N PRO A 69 13.14 -3.15 -7.85
CA PRO A 69 14.58 -3.17 -8.15
C PRO A 69 15.42 -2.84 -6.90
N LYS A 70 16.41 -3.69 -6.61
CA LYS A 70 17.34 -3.50 -5.46
C LYS A 70 18.11 -2.18 -5.49
N ALA A 71 18.24 -1.57 -6.68
CA ALA A 71 18.88 -0.27 -6.87
C ALA A 71 18.06 0.92 -6.33
N ARG A 72 16.83 0.72 -5.86
CA ARG A 72 15.93 1.77 -5.34
C ARG A 72 15.61 1.54 -3.85
N PRO A 73 16.58 1.71 -2.94
CA PRO A 73 16.41 1.37 -1.53
C PRO A 73 15.36 2.23 -0.82
N VAL A 74 15.20 3.50 -1.22
CA VAL A 74 14.19 4.40 -0.66
C VAL A 74 12.80 3.96 -1.08
N TYR A 75 12.60 3.71 -2.38
CA TYR A 75 11.36 3.15 -2.91
C TYR A 75 10.92 1.89 -2.16
N VAL A 76 11.82 0.90 -2.01
CA VAL A 76 11.55 -0.35 -1.29
C VAL A 76 11.13 -0.08 0.15
N ARG A 77 11.86 0.82 0.84
CA ARG A 77 11.57 1.18 2.23
C ARG A 77 10.18 1.80 2.38
N VAL A 78 9.77 2.67 1.46
CA VAL A 78 8.43 3.28 1.49
C VAL A 78 7.33 2.21 1.35
N LEU A 79 7.49 1.26 0.42
CA LEU A 79 6.52 0.17 0.27
C LEU A 79 6.44 -0.72 1.52
N GLN A 80 7.59 -1.03 2.13
CA GLN A 80 7.65 -1.81 3.37
C GLN A 80 6.99 -1.06 4.54
N THR A 81 7.24 0.24 4.67
CA THR A 81 6.60 1.10 5.68
C THR A 81 5.08 1.14 5.50
N ALA A 82 4.61 1.25 4.25
CA ALA A 82 3.18 1.20 3.95
C ALA A 82 2.56 -0.14 4.37
N ALA A 83 3.21 -1.26 4.03
CA ALA A 83 2.74 -2.60 4.40
C ALA A 83 2.71 -2.79 5.93
N ALA A 84 3.73 -2.32 6.64
CA ALA A 84 3.79 -2.39 8.10
C ALA A 84 2.69 -1.55 8.75
N THR A 85 2.44 -0.34 8.24
CA THR A 85 1.39 0.56 8.72
C THR A 85 0.01 -0.07 8.51
N ALA A 86 -0.27 -0.58 7.30
CA ALA A 86 -1.52 -1.25 6.97
C ALA A 86 -1.76 -2.50 7.84
N ARG A 87 -0.70 -3.28 8.12
CA ARG A 87 -0.77 -4.43 9.05
C ARG A 87 -1.09 -4.01 10.49
N GLY A 88 -0.53 -2.90 10.96
CA GLY A 88 -0.84 -2.34 12.27
C GLY A 88 -2.32 -2.03 12.40
N LEU A 89 -2.85 -1.28 11.42
CA LEU A 89 -4.25 -0.87 11.37
C LEU A 89 -5.25 -2.02 11.24
N ARG A 90 -4.82 -3.19 10.75
CA ARG A 90 -5.68 -4.39 10.69
C ARG A 90 -5.83 -5.09 12.05
N ARG A 91 -4.96 -4.80 13.02
CA ARG A 91 -4.96 -5.43 14.35
C ARG A 91 -5.76 -4.64 15.39
N ASP A 92 -5.99 -3.36 15.15
CA ASP A 92 -6.94 -2.51 15.86
C ASP A 92 -8.37 -2.76 15.34
#